data_AF-A0A8D0ASW4-F1
#
_entry.id   AF-A0A8D0ASW4-F1
#
_cell.length_a   1.000
_cell.length_b   1.000
_cell.length_c   1.000
_cell.angle_alpha   90.00
_cell.angle_beta   90.00
_cell.angle_gamma   90.00
#
_symmetry.space_group_name_H-M   'P 1'
#
loop_
_entity.id
_entity.type
_entity.pdbx_description
1 polymer ?
#
loop_
_entity_poly.entity_id
_entity_poly.type
_entity_poly.pdbx_seq_one_letter_code
_entity_poly.pdbx_strand_id
1 'polypeptide(L)'
;MGLLTLSLSTDDEDLYIQQAVVFIEDAIQFRSINHRVDARSLRLYRWYYSKICQWGLGLTIAVVLLLAFVERPSSLSASSDPRHRSPPWEPPCGFTESIEMVCLVIFSLDLAVKSYLIGWEELRKNKWLIGYTVVISVSTIDWVLSVSMVCDEKLRVRRLLRPFFLLQNSSLMKKTLKCIKRTLPEIASVILLLALHLCLFTMIGMLLFAKSEVDKNEEWKLHFRSLPNSLTSLLVLLTTANNPDVMIPAYSLNRGYSIFFVTFSVIGTYCLMNLLTAIIYNQFRGYLLMSVQTSIIRRRLGIRAAFQVLSCQGAHSKTCIVCFFQRSRRASTVYSKQHPPLPQYNSPVLQRCQVIFSHYYLTILGNAVALANVICICTVLVLNSEKSTAERDNFIMEIINLCFILYYLFEMCVKIFAFSWRGYLSYRNNIFDGFLTILLLVTLRSTATWAE
;
A
#
# COMPACT_ATOMS: atom_id res chain seq x y z
N MET A 1 12.21 -20.17 63.24
CA MET A 1 11.88 -20.48 61.83
C MET A 1 11.27 -19.22 61.22
N GLY A 2 12.13 -18.30 60.78
CA GLY A 2 11.74 -16.96 60.33
C GLY A 2 11.22 -17.00 58.89
N LEU A 3 9.96 -16.63 58.71
CA LEU A 3 9.43 -16.24 57.41
C LEU A 3 10.01 -14.87 57.04
N LEU A 4 10.98 -14.87 56.14
CA LEU A 4 11.40 -13.69 55.39
C LEU A 4 10.27 -13.29 54.44
N THR A 5 9.30 -12.52 54.92
CA THR A 5 8.44 -11.71 54.06
C THR A 5 9.28 -10.54 53.55
N LEU A 6 9.94 -10.72 52.41
CA LEU A 6 10.49 -9.62 51.64
C LEU A 6 9.31 -8.71 51.24
N SER A 7 9.17 -7.57 51.92
CA SER A 7 8.38 -6.46 51.43
C SER A 7 8.99 -6.03 50.10
N LEU A 8 8.35 -6.36 48.98
CA LEU A 8 8.72 -5.82 47.68
C LEU A 8 8.69 -4.29 47.76
N SER A 9 9.73 -3.65 47.22
CA SER A 9 9.74 -2.21 47.08
C SER A 9 8.64 -1.79 46.09
N THR A 10 8.01 -0.63 46.30
CA THR A 10 6.98 -0.09 45.38
C THR A 10 7.47 0.00 43.93
N ASP A 11 8.78 0.16 43.74
CA ASP A 11 9.43 0.23 42.43
C ASP A 11 9.39 -1.11 41.67
N ASP A 12 9.42 -2.24 42.39
CA ASP A 12 9.34 -3.57 41.78
C ASP A 12 7.92 -3.88 41.29
N GLU A 13 6.90 -3.52 42.07
CA GLU A 13 5.49 -3.66 41.65
C GLU A 13 5.19 -2.85 40.38
N ASP A 14 5.68 -1.61 40.32
CA ASP A 14 5.53 -0.74 39.15
C ASP A 14 6.25 -1.30 37.92
N LEU A 15 7.41 -1.95 38.10
CA LEU A 15 8.14 -2.62 37.01
C LEU A 15 7.32 -3.77 36.42
N TYR A 16 6.78 -4.67 37.24
CA TYR A 16 5.97 -5.80 36.75
C TYR A 16 4.70 -5.35 36.05
N ILE A 17 4.05 -4.29 36.53
CA ILE A 17 2.89 -3.69 35.85
C ILE A 17 3.31 -3.16 34.46
N GLN A 18 4.45 -2.47 34.35
CA GLN A 18 4.95 -1.98 33.06
C GLN A 18 5.26 -3.13 32.09
N GLN A 19 5.85 -4.22 32.59
CA GLN A 19 6.11 -5.43 31.79
C GLN A 19 4.83 -6.03 31.23
N ALA A 20 3.82 -6.24 32.07
CA ALA A 20 2.54 -6.80 31.65
C ALA A 20 1.85 -5.91 30.61
N VAL A 21 1.90 -4.58 30.77
CA VAL A 21 1.34 -3.63 29.80
C VAL A 21 2.03 -3.76 28.44
N VAL A 22 3.37 -3.80 28.41
CA VAL A 22 4.12 -3.91 27.15
C VAL A 22 3.84 -5.25 26.45
N PHE A 23 3.76 -6.36 27.18
CA PHE A 23 3.42 -7.67 26.60
C PHE A 23 2.00 -7.71 25.99
N ILE A 24 1.04 -7.00 26.58
CA ILE A 24 -0.31 -6.87 26.00
C ILE A 24 -0.27 -5.98 24.76
N GLU A 25 0.41 -4.83 24.82
CA GLU A 25 0.58 -3.94 23.66
C GLU A 25 1.22 -4.70 22.49
N ASP A 26 2.23 -5.54 22.76
CA ASP A 26 2.86 -6.44 21.78
C ASP A 26 1.92 -7.51 21.25
N ALA A 27 1.09 -8.12 22.11
CA ALA A 27 0.09 -9.10 21.72
C ALA A 27 -0.99 -8.51 20.80
N ILE A 28 -1.40 -7.27 21.05
CA ILE A 28 -2.36 -6.53 20.21
C ILE A 28 -1.73 -6.20 18.85
N GLN A 29 -0.46 -5.82 18.83
CA GLN A 29 0.26 -5.42 17.60
C GLN A 29 1.01 -6.58 16.91
N PHE A 30 0.83 -7.83 17.37
CA PHE A 30 1.47 -9.03 16.83
C PHE A 30 3.02 -9.01 16.80
N ARG A 31 3.63 -8.30 17.75
CA ARG A 31 5.09 -8.19 17.91
C ARG A 31 5.67 -9.39 18.68
N SER A 32 6.98 -9.61 18.57
CA SER A 32 7.71 -10.67 19.28
C SER A 32 8.32 -10.15 20.58
N ILE A 33 8.38 -11.00 21.60
CA ILE A 33 8.82 -10.68 22.96
C ILE A 33 10.35 -10.89 23.13
N ASN A 34 11.15 -10.36 22.18
CA ASN A 34 12.61 -10.51 22.20
C ASN A 34 13.28 -9.15 22.51
N HIS A 35 12.86 -8.47 23.59
CA HIS A 35 13.40 -7.18 23.99
C HIS A 35 13.81 -7.18 25.47
N ARG A 36 14.73 -6.29 25.84
CA ARG A 36 15.17 -6.12 27.24
C ARG A 36 14.04 -5.61 28.12
N VAL A 37 13.98 -6.09 29.36
CA VAL A 37 12.82 -5.93 30.25
C VAL A 37 13.09 -4.99 31.44
N ASP A 38 14.17 -4.20 31.37
CA ASP A 38 14.53 -3.23 32.42
C ASP A 38 13.59 -2.02 32.41
N ALA A 39 13.40 -1.35 33.56
CA ALA A 39 12.51 -0.19 33.69
C ALA A 39 12.80 0.93 32.65
N ARG A 40 14.08 1.26 32.43
CA ARG A 40 14.50 2.27 31.44
C ARG A 40 14.26 1.78 30.00
N SER A 41 14.58 0.51 29.74
CA SER A 41 14.41 -0.14 28.44
C SER A 41 12.93 -0.18 28.02
N LEU A 42 12.01 -0.48 28.94
CA LEU A 42 10.56 -0.49 28.69
C LEU A 42 10.00 0.91 28.41
N ARG A 43 10.47 1.95 29.14
CA ARG A 43 10.07 3.34 28.85
C ARG A 43 10.53 3.77 27.46
N LEU A 44 11.79 3.47 27.10
CA LEU A 44 12.33 3.76 25.77
C LEU A 44 11.58 2.98 24.68
N TYR A 45 11.25 1.71 24.93
CA TYR A 45 10.47 0.87 24.01
C TYR A 45 9.09 1.48 23.70
N ARG A 46 8.36 1.91 24.73
CA ARG A 46 7.04 2.54 24.55
C ARG A 46 7.12 3.89 23.85
N TRP A 47 8.16 4.69 24.13
CA TRP A 47 8.41 5.94 23.41
C TRP A 47 8.73 5.68 21.94
N TYR A 48 9.62 4.73 21.64
CA TYR A 48 9.99 4.34 20.28
C TYR A 48 8.80 3.85 19.46
N TYR A 49 7.94 3.02 20.06
CA TYR A 49 6.72 2.52 19.40
C TYR A 49 5.51 3.44 19.53
N SER A 50 5.68 4.65 20.06
CA SER A 50 4.63 5.66 20.06
C SER A 50 4.25 6.05 18.63
N LYS A 51 2.99 6.49 18.45
CA LYS A 51 2.51 6.92 17.13
C LYS A 51 3.39 8.02 16.53
N ILE A 52 3.81 9.00 17.33
CA ILE A 52 4.59 10.14 16.83
C ILE A 52 5.95 9.72 16.27
N CYS A 53 6.67 8.84 16.98
CA CYS A 53 7.99 8.37 16.55
C CYS A 53 7.89 7.49 15.29
N GLN A 54 6.89 6.61 15.23
CA GLN A 54 6.66 5.75 14.06
C GLN A 54 6.20 6.53 12.82
N TRP A 55 5.36 7.57 13.00
CA TRP A 55 4.99 8.49 11.92
C TRP A 55 6.19 9.32 11.44
N GLY A 56 7.05 9.79 12.34
CA GLY A 56 8.29 10.50 11.99
C GLY A 56 9.26 9.64 11.17
N LEU A 57 9.43 8.36 11.55
CA LEU A 57 10.22 7.41 10.77
C LEU A 57 9.58 7.14 9.40
N GLY A 58 8.25 6.99 9.34
CA GLY A 58 7.51 6.84 8.09
C GLY A 58 7.66 8.04 7.16
N LEU A 59 7.61 9.26 7.71
CA LEU A 59 7.84 10.51 6.97
C LEU A 59 9.27 10.57 6.41
N THR A 60 10.27 10.18 7.21
CA THR A 60 11.68 10.14 6.78
C THR A 60 11.88 9.18 5.60
N ILE A 61 11.24 8.00 5.64
CA ILE A 61 11.24 7.04 4.53
C ILE A 61 10.55 7.62 3.30
N ALA A 62 9.43 8.33 3.47
CA ALA A 62 8.75 8.98 2.35
C ALA A 62 9.64 10.06 1.72
N VAL A 63 10.30 10.89 2.52
CA VAL A 63 11.20 11.95 2.05
C VAL A 63 12.36 11.37 1.25
N VAL A 64 13.05 10.33 1.75
CA VAL A 64 14.21 9.76 1.03
C VAL A 64 13.81 9.13 -0.31
N LEU A 65 12.62 8.54 -0.40
CA LEU A 65 12.08 7.98 -1.64
C LEU A 65 11.63 9.07 -2.62
N LEU A 66 11.01 10.15 -2.11
CA LEU A 66 10.57 11.30 -2.92
C LEU A 66 11.74 12.15 -3.43
N LEU A 67 12.89 12.11 -2.77
CA LEU A 67 14.08 12.85 -3.20
C LEU A 67 14.52 12.46 -4.63
N ALA A 68 14.19 11.25 -5.09
CA ALA A 68 14.45 10.78 -6.45
C ALA A 68 13.76 11.62 -7.56
N PHE A 69 12.67 12.33 -7.25
CA PHE A 69 12.01 13.22 -8.23
C PHE A 69 12.76 14.55 -8.43
N VAL A 70 13.50 14.99 -7.40
CA VAL A 70 14.20 16.28 -7.37
C VAL A 70 15.68 16.15 -7.76
N GLU A 71 16.30 15.03 -7.41
CA GLU A 71 17.68 14.73 -7.75
C GLU A 71 17.95 14.63 -9.26
N ARG A 72 19.22 14.77 -9.67
CA ARG A 72 19.63 14.57 -11.06
C ARG A 72 19.53 13.07 -11.47
N PRO A 73 18.88 12.72 -12.60
CA PRO A 73 18.11 13.59 -13.50
C PRO A 73 16.74 13.95 -12.92
N SER A 74 16.42 15.25 -12.86
CA SER A 74 15.16 15.69 -12.23
C SER A 74 13.97 15.42 -13.14
N SER A 75 12.85 15.03 -12.52
CA SER A 75 11.58 14.79 -13.22
C SER A 75 10.71 16.03 -13.29
N LEU A 76 11.20 17.17 -12.81
CA LEU A 76 10.49 18.45 -12.78
C LEU A 76 10.58 19.11 -14.17
N SER A 77 9.79 18.59 -15.11
CA SER A 77 9.56 19.19 -16.43
C SER A 77 8.09 19.12 -16.81
N ALA A 78 7.61 20.10 -17.59
CA ALA A 78 6.21 20.15 -18.03
C ALA A 78 5.84 18.99 -18.96
N SER A 79 6.80 18.50 -19.74
CA SER A 79 6.66 17.35 -20.62
C SER A 79 7.83 16.37 -20.44
N SER A 80 7.56 15.08 -20.62
CA SER A 80 8.57 14.02 -20.69
C SER A 80 9.02 13.73 -22.11
N ASP A 81 8.36 14.29 -23.14
CA ASP A 81 8.71 14.09 -24.55
C ASP A 81 10.08 14.72 -24.85
N PRO A 82 11.09 13.93 -25.25
CA PRO A 82 12.41 14.44 -25.60
C PRO A 82 12.40 15.54 -26.67
N ARG A 83 11.38 15.57 -27.54
CA ARG A 83 11.27 16.57 -28.61
C ARG A 83 10.90 17.96 -28.13
N HIS A 84 10.17 18.07 -27.02
CA HIS A 84 9.59 19.33 -26.52
C HIS A 84 9.99 19.63 -25.07
N ARG A 85 11.04 18.98 -24.57
CA ARG A 85 11.42 19.05 -23.16
C ARG A 85 12.14 20.35 -22.84
N SER A 86 11.58 21.15 -21.93
CA SER A 86 12.27 22.27 -21.30
C SER A 86 13.47 21.77 -20.47
N PRO A 87 14.56 22.56 -20.34
CA PRO A 87 15.69 22.16 -19.51
C PRO A 87 15.20 21.85 -18.07
N PRO A 88 15.55 20.67 -17.53
CA PRO A 88 15.10 20.28 -16.21
C PRO A 88 15.73 21.18 -15.14
N TRP A 89 14.98 21.50 -14.08
CA TRP A 89 15.53 22.26 -12.96
C TRP A 89 16.59 21.43 -12.22
N GLU A 90 17.79 21.97 -12.09
CA GLU A 90 18.88 21.31 -11.39
C GLU A 90 19.05 21.88 -9.98
N PRO A 91 18.89 21.05 -8.92
CA PRO A 91 19.10 21.54 -7.57
C PRO A 91 20.58 21.82 -7.30
N PRO A 92 20.89 22.78 -6.41
CA PRO A 92 22.26 22.98 -5.94
C PRO A 92 22.73 21.72 -5.19
N CYS A 93 24.00 21.33 -5.41
CA CYS A 93 24.60 20.10 -4.88
C CYS A 93 24.35 19.89 -3.38
N GLY A 94 24.56 20.94 -2.55
CA GLY A 94 24.38 20.83 -1.10
C GLY A 94 22.93 20.59 -0.63
N PHE A 95 21.92 20.94 -1.43
CA PHE A 95 20.52 20.83 -0.99
C PHE A 95 20.05 19.38 -0.89
N THR A 96 20.22 18.58 -1.95
CA THR A 96 19.80 17.17 -1.93
C THR A 96 20.66 16.34 -0.97
N GLU A 97 21.96 16.59 -0.93
CA GLU A 97 22.88 15.87 -0.04
C GLU A 97 22.65 16.18 1.44
N SER A 98 22.25 17.42 1.78
CA SER A 98 21.93 17.78 3.17
C SER A 98 20.64 17.12 3.66
N ILE A 99 19.60 17.07 2.84
CA ILE A 99 18.36 16.34 3.17
C ILE A 99 18.68 14.85 3.39
N GLU A 100 19.48 14.26 2.51
CA GLU A 100 19.84 12.85 2.62
C GLU A 100 20.72 12.56 3.85
N MET A 101 21.62 13.47 4.21
CA MET A 101 22.41 13.39 5.45
C MET A 101 21.49 13.34 6.67
N VAL A 102 20.50 14.24 6.76
CA VAL A 102 19.53 14.26 7.86
C VAL A 102 18.77 12.94 7.94
N CYS A 103 18.31 12.39 6.80
CA CYS A 103 17.64 11.09 6.77
C CYS A 103 18.56 9.95 7.26
N LEU A 104 19.82 9.93 6.82
CA LEU A 104 20.79 8.90 7.23
C LEU A 104 21.13 8.96 8.72
N VAL A 105 21.20 10.16 9.31
CA VAL A 105 21.35 10.33 10.75
C VAL A 105 20.14 9.76 11.48
N ILE A 106 18.91 10.05 11.03
CA ILE A 106 17.69 9.50 11.62
C ILE A 106 17.68 7.96 11.53
N PHE A 107 18.06 7.37 10.40
CA PHE A 107 18.15 5.92 10.25
C PHE A 107 19.24 5.30 11.13
N SER A 108 20.37 5.99 11.30
CA SER A 108 21.44 5.55 12.20
C SER A 108 21.00 5.57 13.66
N LEU A 109 20.25 6.60 14.08
CA LEU A 109 19.64 6.67 15.41
C LEU A 109 18.57 5.57 15.60
N ASP A 110 17.73 5.31 14.60
CA ASP A 110 16.76 4.20 14.63
C ASP A 110 17.45 2.84 14.79
N LEU A 111 18.55 2.60 14.05
CA LEU A 111 19.36 1.40 14.21
C LEU A 111 19.96 1.31 15.61
N ALA A 112 20.52 2.40 16.14
CA ALA A 112 21.10 2.45 17.48
C ALA A 112 20.05 2.10 18.56
N VAL A 113 18.87 2.72 18.52
CA VAL A 113 17.78 2.43 19.47
C VAL A 113 17.31 0.97 19.35
N LYS A 114 17.12 0.46 18.12
CA LYS A 114 16.76 -0.96 17.89
C LYS A 114 17.81 -1.92 18.44
N SER A 115 19.08 -1.64 18.19
CA SER A 115 20.20 -2.47 18.65
C SER A 115 20.28 -2.54 20.17
N TYR A 116 20.03 -1.41 20.85
CA TYR A 116 19.98 -1.33 22.31
C TYR A 116 18.79 -2.11 22.89
N LEU A 117 17.58 -1.91 22.35
CA LEU A 117 16.34 -2.53 22.85
C LEU A 117 16.32 -4.06 22.68
N ILE A 118 16.83 -4.57 21.56
CA ILE A 118 16.86 -6.01 21.24
C ILE A 118 18.05 -6.70 21.92
N GLY A 119 19.17 -6.01 22.06
CA GLY A 119 20.42 -6.56 22.57
C GLY A 119 21.34 -7.11 21.47
N TRP A 120 22.65 -7.13 21.77
CA TRP A 120 23.70 -7.40 20.79
C TRP A 120 23.70 -8.84 20.25
N GLU A 121 23.43 -9.82 21.11
CA GLU A 121 23.42 -11.23 20.71
C GLU A 121 22.28 -11.55 19.74
N GLU A 122 21.10 -11.00 20.02
CA GLU A 122 19.91 -11.20 19.19
C GLU A 122 19.99 -10.40 17.88
N LEU A 123 20.68 -9.24 17.90
CA LEU A 123 21.01 -8.49 16.68
C LEU A 123 21.79 -9.34 15.68
N ARG A 124 22.79 -10.09 16.14
CA ARG A 124 23.62 -10.95 15.28
C ARG A 124 22.87 -12.16 14.71
N LYS A 125 21.72 -12.52 15.28
CA LYS A 125 20.85 -13.59 14.75
C LYS A 125 19.86 -13.05 13.72
N ASN A 126 19.44 -11.79 13.83
CA ASN A 126 18.42 -11.21 12.98
C ASN A 126 18.98 -10.70 11.63
N LYS A 127 18.84 -11.51 10.57
CA LYS A 127 19.30 -11.18 9.21
C LYS A 127 18.80 -9.83 8.67
N TRP A 128 17.59 -9.41 9.05
CA TRP A 128 17.03 -8.12 8.63
C TRP A 128 17.75 -6.93 9.28
N LEU A 129 18.19 -7.09 10.53
CA LEU A 129 18.92 -6.04 11.24
C LEU A 129 20.36 -5.95 10.75
N ILE A 130 21.00 -7.09 10.45
CA ILE A 130 22.31 -7.13 9.79
C ILE A 130 22.25 -6.43 8.42
N GLY A 131 21.25 -6.75 7.59
CA GLY A 131 21.06 -6.09 6.30
C GLY A 131 20.87 -4.58 6.45
N TYR A 132 20.17 -4.13 7.49
CA TYR A 132 19.98 -2.70 7.77
C TYR A 132 21.29 -2.01 8.15
N THR A 133 22.12 -2.63 8.98
CA THR A 133 23.46 -2.13 9.30
C THR A 133 24.32 -2.00 8.05
N VAL A 134 24.32 -3.02 7.17
CA VAL A 134 25.10 -3.00 5.91
C VAL A 134 24.60 -1.92 4.95
N VAL A 135 23.28 -1.76 4.80
CA VAL A 135 22.70 -0.74 3.92
C VAL A 135 23.02 0.66 4.42
N ILE A 136 22.92 0.92 5.73
CA ILE A 136 23.30 2.21 6.31
C ILE A 136 24.79 2.46 6.09
N SER A 137 25.67 1.48 6.33
CA SER A 137 27.12 1.68 6.18
C SER A 137 27.52 1.97 4.73
N VAL A 138 27.01 1.18 3.77
CA VAL A 138 27.27 1.41 2.33
C VAL A 138 26.72 2.77 1.91
N SER A 139 25.53 3.14 2.39
CA SER A 139 24.97 4.46 2.13
C SER A 139 25.91 5.55 2.71
N THR A 140 26.30 5.48 3.98
CA THR A 140 27.18 6.52 4.57
C THR A 140 28.51 6.69 3.80
N ILE A 141 29.10 5.60 3.31
CA ILE A 141 30.33 5.67 2.50
C ILE A 141 30.05 6.38 1.17
N ASP A 142 29.00 5.99 0.46
CA ASP A 142 28.57 6.59 -0.81
C ASP A 142 28.25 8.09 -0.65
N TRP A 143 27.65 8.49 0.49
CA TRP A 143 27.41 9.92 0.80
C TRP A 143 28.72 10.70 0.97
N VAL A 144 29.67 10.16 1.74
CA VAL A 144 30.97 10.80 1.95
C VAL A 144 31.72 10.96 0.63
N LEU A 145 31.65 9.96 -0.25
CA LEU A 145 32.24 10.02 -1.60
C LEU A 145 31.57 11.10 -2.46
N SER A 146 30.22 11.14 -2.50
CA SER A 146 29.44 12.15 -3.23
C SER A 146 29.81 13.58 -2.82
N VAL A 147 29.90 13.84 -1.50
CA VAL A 147 30.31 15.15 -0.97
C VAL A 147 31.77 15.47 -1.30
N SER A 148 32.67 14.49 -1.20
CA SER A 148 34.10 14.67 -1.50
C SER A 148 34.36 14.99 -2.97
N MET A 149 33.55 14.46 -3.88
CA MET A 149 33.63 14.70 -5.32
C MET A 149 32.77 15.89 -5.79
N VAL A 150 32.26 16.74 -4.87
CA VAL A 150 31.45 17.92 -5.21
C VAL A 150 30.24 17.54 -6.09
N CYS A 151 29.60 16.41 -5.78
CA CYS A 151 28.44 15.87 -6.48
C CYS A 151 28.64 15.48 -7.96
N ASP A 152 29.86 15.33 -8.47
CA ASP A 152 30.14 14.96 -9.87
C ASP A 152 30.16 13.43 -10.12
N GLU A 153 29.41 12.68 -9.32
CA GLU A 153 29.30 11.22 -9.47
C GLU A 153 28.18 10.83 -10.45
N LYS A 154 28.53 10.01 -11.45
CA LYS A 154 27.58 9.52 -12.46
C LYS A 154 26.65 8.42 -11.94
N LEU A 155 27.12 7.57 -11.01
CA LEU A 155 26.39 6.41 -10.50
C LEU A 155 26.31 6.45 -8.98
N ARG A 156 25.16 6.84 -8.44
CA ARG A 156 24.93 6.89 -6.99
C ARG A 156 24.31 5.58 -6.49
N VAL A 157 25.10 4.71 -5.87
CA VAL A 157 24.65 3.35 -5.48
C VAL A 157 23.58 3.40 -4.39
N ARG A 158 23.63 4.40 -3.50
CA ARG A 158 22.64 4.63 -2.43
C ARG A 158 21.18 4.63 -2.89
N ARG A 159 20.91 5.12 -4.10
CA ARG A 159 19.54 5.24 -4.64
C ARG A 159 18.86 3.87 -4.74
N LEU A 160 19.62 2.86 -5.16
CA LEU A 160 19.14 1.49 -5.31
C LEU A 160 18.80 0.85 -3.95
N LEU A 161 19.46 1.31 -2.87
CA LEU A 161 19.28 0.77 -1.53
C LEU A 161 18.11 1.41 -0.77
N ARG A 162 17.61 2.59 -1.16
CA ARG A 162 16.53 3.30 -0.44
C ARG A 162 15.24 2.48 -0.23
N PRO A 163 14.74 1.68 -1.21
CA PRO A 163 13.58 0.83 -0.99
C PRO A 163 13.77 -0.17 0.17
N PHE A 164 15.01 -0.52 0.51
CA PHE A 164 15.29 -1.38 1.66
C PHE A 164 14.83 -0.77 2.98
N PHE A 165 14.87 0.56 3.15
CA PHE A 165 14.39 1.21 4.37
C PHE A 165 12.88 1.00 4.59
N LEU A 166 12.10 1.03 3.51
CA LEU A 166 10.68 0.71 3.54
C LEU A 166 10.45 -0.77 3.86
N LEU A 167 11.19 -1.66 3.21
CA LEU A 167 11.13 -3.11 3.47
C LEU A 167 11.50 -3.46 4.91
N GLN A 168 12.49 -2.78 5.47
CA GLN A 168 12.96 -3.01 6.83
C GLN A 168 11.93 -2.53 7.88
N ASN A 169 11.20 -1.45 7.61
CA ASN A 169 10.21 -0.94 8.56
C ASN A 169 8.88 -1.72 8.50
N SER A 170 8.45 -2.15 7.31
CA SER A 170 7.16 -2.80 7.14
C SER A 170 7.19 -4.30 7.46
N SER A 171 6.53 -4.69 8.55
CA SER A 171 6.37 -6.10 8.93
C SER A 171 5.56 -6.91 7.92
N LEU A 172 4.60 -6.26 7.22
CA LEU A 172 3.81 -6.86 6.16
C LEU A 172 4.70 -7.20 4.95
N MET A 173 5.55 -6.27 4.53
CA MET A 173 6.46 -6.49 3.38
C MET A 173 7.48 -7.59 3.66
N LYS A 174 8.00 -7.69 4.88
CA LYS A 174 8.87 -8.81 5.27
C LYS A 174 8.16 -10.15 5.17
N LYS A 175 6.89 -10.21 5.56
CA LYS A 175 6.06 -11.41 5.43
C LYS A 175 5.83 -11.74 3.96
N THR A 176 5.42 -10.77 3.14
CA THR A 176 5.18 -11.00 1.70
C THR A 176 6.45 -11.44 0.96
N LEU A 177 7.61 -10.82 1.22
CA LEU A 177 8.88 -11.28 0.64
C LEU A 177 9.28 -12.69 1.09
N LYS A 178 9.05 -13.03 2.37
CA LYS A 178 9.27 -14.39 2.86
C LYS A 178 8.31 -15.39 2.19
N CYS A 179 7.07 -14.98 1.89
CA CYS A 179 6.13 -15.76 1.10
C CYS A 179 6.69 -16.01 -0.30
N ILE A 180 6.99 -14.94 -1.05
CA ILE A 180 7.48 -15.02 -2.43
C ILE A 180 8.73 -15.93 -2.51
N LYS A 181 9.68 -15.76 -1.58
CA LYS A 181 10.88 -16.61 -1.53
C LYS A 181 10.53 -18.09 -1.29
N ARG A 182 9.53 -18.38 -0.48
CA ARG A 182 9.09 -19.75 -0.18
C ARG A 182 8.31 -20.37 -1.34
N THR A 183 7.59 -19.57 -2.13
CA THR A 183 6.81 -20.04 -3.30
C THR A 183 7.67 -20.21 -4.55
N LEU A 184 8.79 -19.50 -4.64
CA LEU A 184 9.73 -19.54 -5.78
C LEU A 184 10.14 -20.95 -6.25
N PRO A 185 10.52 -21.92 -5.38
CA PRO A 185 10.93 -23.25 -5.84
C PRO A 185 9.82 -24.02 -6.58
N GLU A 186 8.56 -23.83 -6.19
CA GLU A 186 7.44 -24.48 -6.88
C GLU A 186 7.10 -23.80 -8.21
N ILE A 187 7.22 -22.47 -8.26
CA ILE A 187 7.04 -21.71 -9.49
C ILE A 187 8.14 -22.06 -10.51
N ALA A 188 9.35 -22.39 -10.04
CA ALA A 188 10.49 -22.71 -10.90
C ALA A 188 10.23 -23.92 -11.82
N SER A 189 9.47 -24.93 -11.39
CA SER A 189 9.16 -26.10 -12.23
C SER A 189 8.26 -25.74 -13.42
N VAL A 190 7.31 -24.82 -13.22
CA VAL A 190 6.42 -24.32 -14.27
C VAL A 190 7.16 -23.37 -15.21
N ILE A 191 8.03 -22.50 -14.67
CA ILE A 191 8.90 -21.65 -15.48
C ILE A 191 9.81 -22.51 -16.36
N LEU A 192 10.34 -23.62 -15.85
CA LEU A 192 11.12 -24.57 -16.63
C LEU A 192 10.29 -25.18 -17.76
N LEU A 193 9.06 -25.62 -17.47
CA LEU A 193 8.15 -26.15 -18.50
C LEU A 193 7.82 -25.10 -19.57
N LEU A 194 7.61 -23.85 -19.17
CA LEU A 194 7.39 -22.72 -20.08
C LEU A 194 8.61 -22.41 -20.94
N ALA A 195 9.82 -22.45 -20.36
CA ALA A 195 11.07 -22.29 -21.09
C ALA A 195 11.27 -23.42 -22.11
N LEU A 196 10.96 -24.66 -21.75
CA LEU A 196 11.01 -25.79 -22.67
C LEU A 196 10.01 -25.63 -23.83
N HIS A 197 8.78 -25.20 -23.54
CA HIS A 197 7.78 -24.86 -24.56
C HIS A 197 8.31 -23.79 -25.54
N LEU A 198 8.88 -22.70 -25.01
CA LEU A 198 9.49 -21.65 -25.83
C LEU A 198 10.64 -22.18 -26.68
N CYS A 199 11.60 -22.90 -26.10
CA CYS A 199 12.75 -23.44 -26.84
C CYS A 199 12.33 -24.41 -27.95
N LEU A 200 11.39 -25.33 -27.65
CA LEU A 200 10.91 -26.31 -28.61
C LEU A 200 10.22 -25.63 -29.80
N PHE A 201 9.28 -24.73 -29.55
CA PHE A 201 8.59 -24.01 -30.63
C PHE A 201 9.51 -23.04 -31.37
N THR A 202 10.54 -22.50 -30.72
CA THR A 202 11.57 -21.69 -31.40
C THR A 202 12.34 -22.53 -32.41
N MET A 203 12.78 -23.74 -32.03
CA MET A 203 13.48 -24.64 -32.95
C MET A 203 12.58 -25.09 -34.10
N ILE A 204 11.33 -25.47 -33.81
CA ILE A 204 10.35 -25.85 -34.84
C ILE A 204 10.05 -24.67 -35.77
N GLY A 205 9.83 -23.47 -35.22
CA GLY A 205 9.56 -22.26 -35.99
C GLY A 205 10.71 -21.89 -36.93
N MET A 206 11.96 -21.98 -36.47
CA MET A 206 13.11 -21.77 -37.34
C MET A 206 13.21 -22.83 -38.45
N LEU A 207 12.92 -24.11 -38.17
CA LEU A 207 12.92 -25.13 -39.21
C LEU A 207 11.80 -24.95 -40.25
N LEU A 208 10.61 -24.55 -39.81
CA LEU A 208 9.46 -24.33 -40.68
C LEU A 208 9.58 -23.06 -41.53
N PHE A 209 10.13 -21.99 -40.97
CA PHE A 209 10.07 -20.66 -41.57
C PHE A 209 11.41 -20.10 -42.05
N ALA A 210 12.57 -20.57 -41.55
CA ALA A 210 13.87 -19.97 -41.91
C ALA A 210 14.34 -20.30 -43.34
N LYS A 211 13.81 -21.36 -43.97
CA LYS A 211 14.21 -21.81 -45.32
C LYS A 211 13.15 -21.51 -46.40
N SER A 212 12.13 -20.71 -46.11
CA SER A 212 11.15 -20.34 -47.15
C SER A 212 11.80 -19.36 -48.13
N GLU A 213 12.35 -19.90 -49.22
CA GLU A 213 12.89 -19.14 -50.36
C GLU A 213 11.77 -18.43 -51.10
N VAL A 214 11.34 -17.27 -50.60
CA VAL A 214 10.55 -16.34 -51.41
C VAL A 214 11.00 -14.92 -51.09
N ASP A 215 11.80 -14.35 -52.00
CA ASP A 215 12.30 -12.97 -52.06
C ASP A 215 11.20 -11.88 -52.15
N LYS A 216 9.97 -12.14 -51.67
CA LYS A 216 8.84 -11.21 -51.82
C LYS A 216 8.43 -10.50 -50.53
N ASN A 217 8.71 -11.06 -49.34
CA ASN A 217 8.28 -10.47 -48.07
C ASN A 217 9.46 -10.43 -47.06
N GLU A 218 10.10 -9.26 -46.90
CA GLU A 218 11.24 -9.08 -45.97
C GLU A 218 10.86 -9.18 -44.49
N GLU A 219 9.58 -8.98 -44.15
CA GLU A 219 9.05 -9.00 -42.78
C GLU A 219 9.31 -10.32 -42.04
N TRP A 220 9.36 -11.42 -42.77
CA TRP A 220 9.67 -12.76 -42.24
C TRP A 220 11.07 -12.88 -41.64
N LYS A 221 12.04 -12.18 -42.24
CA LYS A 221 13.44 -12.21 -41.80
C LYS A 221 13.58 -11.56 -40.41
N LEU A 222 12.62 -10.72 -40.01
CA LEU A 222 12.61 -10.05 -38.71
C LEU A 222 12.27 -11.03 -37.58
N HIS A 223 11.40 -12.01 -37.82
CA HIS A 223 10.88 -12.90 -36.78
C HIS A 223 11.67 -14.21 -36.64
N PHE A 224 11.80 -15.03 -37.69
CA PHE A 224 12.25 -16.43 -37.56
C PHE A 224 13.66 -16.74 -38.10
N ARG A 225 14.45 -15.71 -38.43
CA ARG A 225 15.77 -15.89 -39.08
C ARG A 225 16.88 -16.33 -38.12
N SER A 226 16.85 -15.88 -36.87
CA SER A 226 17.91 -16.14 -35.88
C SER A 226 17.31 -16.63 -34.58
N LEU A 227 18.06 -17.44 -33.83
CA LEU A 227 17.63 -17.96 -32.54
C LEU A 227 17.12 -16.87 -31.57
N PRO A 228 17.85 -15.75 -31.32
CA PRO A 228 17.37 -14.72 -30.41
C PRO A 228 16.09 -14.02 -30.93
N ASN A 229 16.00 -13.71 -32.23
CA ASN A 229 14.83 -13.04 -32.79
C ASN A 229 13.59 -13.94 -32.74
N SER A 230 13.76 -15.23 -33.05
CA SER A 230 12.70 -16.25 -32.99
C SER A 230 12.21 -16.42 -31.55
N LEU A 231 13.14 -16.53 -30.61
CA LEU A 231 12.83 -16.65 -29.19
C LEU A 231 12.10 -15.42 -28.67
N THR A 232 12.56 -14.21 -29.00
CA THR A 232 11.88 -12.95 -28.62
C THR A 232 10.51 -12.84 -29.27
N SER A 233 10.37 -13.18 -30.55
CA SER A 233 9.08 -13.13 -31.26
C SER A 233 8.04 -14.07 -30.63
N LEU A 234 8.45 -15.29 -30.26
CA LEU A 234 7.58 -16.24 -29.56
C LEU A 234 7.36 -15.88 -28.09
N LEU A 235 8.32 -15.26 -27.41
CA LEU A 235 8.14 -14.75 -26.05
C LEU A 235 7.13 -13.59 -26.01
N VAL A 236 7.15 -12.70 -26.99
CA VAL A 236 6.16 -11.63 -27.15
C VAL A 236 4.80 -12.22 -27.54
N LEU A 237 4.78 -13.25 -28.39
CA LEU A 237 3.54 -13.98 -28.75
C LEU A 237 2.93 -14.73 -27.57
N LEU A 238 3.74 -15.25 -26.64
CA LEU A 238 3.26 -15.89 -25.43
C LEU A 238 2.41 -14.93 -24.58
N THR A 239 2.74 -13.62 -24.63
CA THR A 239 1.93 -12.53 -24.05
C THR A 239 0.86 -11.96 -24.99
N THR A 240 0.72 -12.53 -26.20
CA THR A 240 -0.22 -12.13 -27.25
C THR A 240 -0.07 -10.69 -27.78
N ALA A 241 1.08 -10.05 -27.54
CA ALA A 241 1.28 -8.63 -27.85
C ALA A 241 1.53 -8.33 -29.33
N ASN A 242 2.00 -9.32 -30.11
CA ASN A 242 2.27 -9.23 -31.54
C ASN A 242 1.35 -10.16 -32.37
N ASN A 243 0.19 -10.55 -31.84
CA ASN A 243 -0.84 -11.27 -32.59
C ASN A 243 -1.82 -10.24 -33.19
N PRO A 244 -2.09 -10.22 -34.51
CA PRO A 244 -1.76 -11.23 -35.53
C PRO A 244 -0.42 -11.01 -36.28
N ASP A 245 0.30 -9.92 -36.04
CA ASP A 245 1.46 -9.47 -36.83
C ASP A 245 2.53 -10.55 -37.06
N VAL A 246 2.90 -11.32 -36.04
CA VAL A 246 3.91 -12.39 -36.17
C VAL A 246 3.47 -13.57 -37.04
N MET A 247 2.15 -13.75 -37.20
CA MET A 247 1.54 -14.84 -37.96
C MET A 247 1.18 -14.44 -39.40
N ILE A 248 0.84 -13.17 -39.65
CA ILE A 248 0.35 -12.69 -40.96
C ILE A 248 1.26 -13.11 -42.13
N PRO A 249 2.60 -12.93 -42.04
CA PRO A 249 3.49 -13.33 -43.12
C PRO A 249 3.30 -14.82 -43.45
N ALA A 250 3.22 -15.70 -42.45
CA ALA A 250 3.01 -17.15 -42.59
C ALA A 250 1.66 -17.52 -43.15
N TYR A 251 0.64 -16.89 -42.61
CA TYR A 251 -0.71 -17.11 -43.02
C TYR A 251 -0.94 -16.76 -44.51
N SER A 252 -0.27 -15.70 -45.00
CA SER A 252 -0.39 -15.25 -46.39
C SER A 252 0.21 -16.24 -47.40
N LEU A 253 1.25 -16.99 -47.03
CA LEU A 253 1.84 -18.02 -47.88
C LEU A 253 0.97 -19.28 -47.91
N ASN A 254 0.57 -19.76 -46.73
CA ASN A 254 -0.32 -20.89 -46.59
C ASN A 254 -1.13 -20.77 -45.30
N ARG A 255 -2.46 -20.85 -45.42
CA ARG A 255 -3.38 -20.82 -44.28
C ARG A 255 -3.07 -21.91 -43.25
N GLY A 256 -2.48 -23.04 -43.68
CA GLY A 256 -2.07 -24.13 -42.79
C GLY A 256 -1.05 -23.74 -41.72
N TYR A 257 -0.21 -22.72 -41.95
CA TYR A 257 0.75 -22.27 -40.95
C TYR A 257 0.10 -21.64 -39.70
N SER A 258 -1.17 -21.23 -39.77
CA SER A 258 -1.93 -20.77 -38.60
C SER A 258 -1.99 -21.82 -37.48
N ILE A 259 -1.96 -23.11 -37.83
CA ILE A 259 -2.01 -24.21 -36.87
C ILE A 259 -0.84 -24.12 -35.89
N PHE A 260 0.38 -23.78 -36.38
CA PHE A 260 1.56 -23.63 -35.53
C PHE A 260 1.34 -22.56 -34.44
N PHE A 261 0.86 -21.38 -34.82
CA PHE A 261 0.65 -20.25 -33.91
C PHE A 261 -0.53 -20.47 -32.96
N VAL A 262 -1.61 -21.08 -33.44
CA VAL A 262 -2.77 -21.46 -32.62
C VAL A 262 -2.37 -22.51 -31.58
N THR A 263 -1.67 -23.58 -31.98
CA THR A 263 -1.21 -24.61 -31.04
C THR A 263 -0.23 -24.03 -30.01
N PHE A 264 0.70 -23.18 -30.44
CA PHE A 264 1.61 -22.48 -29.53
C PHE A 264 0.85 -21.66 -28.48
N SER A 265 -0.18 -20.91 -28.89
CA SER A 265 -0.96 -20.03 -28.01
C SER A 265 -1.88 -20.81 -27.07
N VAL A 266 -2.48 -21.91 -27.54
CA VAL A 266 -3.30 -22.81 -26.71
C VAL A 266 -2.48 -23.45 -25.60
N ILE A 267 -1.32 -23.99 -25.94
CA ILE A 267 -0.44 -24.62 -24.95
C ILE A 267 0.19 -23.56 -24.05
N GLY A 268 0.81 -22.52 -24.61
CA GLY A 268 1.54 -21.51 -23.85
C GLY A 268 0.63 -20.61 -23.00
N THR A 269 -0.28 -19.89 -23.65
CA THR A 269 -1.10 -18.85 -23.00
C THR A 269 -2.27 -19.47 -22.24
N TYR A 270 -3.03 -20.39 -22.84
CA TYR A 270 -4.23 -20.90 -22.18
C TYR A 270 -3.95 -22.05 -21.21
N CYS A 271 -2.95 -22.91 -21.45
CA CYS A 271 -2.62 -23.98 -20.52
C CYS A 271 -1.55 -23.54 -19.51
N LEU A 272 -0.34 -23.20 -19.96
CA LEU A 272 0.80 -22.98 -19.06
C LEU A 272 0.68 -21.71 -18.21
N MET A 273 0.23 -20.57 -18.76
CA MET A 273 0.06 -19.35 -17.95
C MET A 273 -1.08 -19.45 -16.93
N ASN A 274 -2.17 -20.12 -17.27
CA ASN A 274 -3.27 -20.37 -16.33
C ASN A 274 -2.85 -21.36 -15.24
N LEU A 275 -2.08 -22.40 -15.59
CA LEU A 275 -1.49 -23.31 -14.62
C LEU A 275 -0.52 -22.59 -13.67
N LEU A 276 0.34 -21.71 -14.20
CA LEU A 276 1.23 -20.85 -13.42
C LEU A 276 0.44 -20.02 -12.40
N THR A 277 -0.64 -19.38 -12.84
CA THR A 277 -1.51 -18.58 -11.99
C THR A 277 -2.16 -19.43 -10.89
N ALA A 278 -2.65 -20.63 -11.23
CA ALA A 278 -3.25 -21.55 -10.26
C ALA A 278 -2.26 -22.01 -9.17
N ILE A 279 -1.02 -22.33 -9.56
CA ILE A 279 0.04 -22.74 -8.62
C ILE A 279 0.42 -21.58 -7.69
N ILE A 280 0.61 -20.37 -8.24
CA ILE A 280 0.87 -19.16 -7.44
C ILE A 280 -0.25 -18.93 -6.43
N TYR A 281 -1.52 -19.04 -6.86
CA TYR A 281 -2.68 -18.86 -5.99
C TYR A 281 -2.70 -19.88 -4.85
N ASN A 282 -2.52 -21.17 -5.14
CA ASN A 282 -2.53 -22.23 -4.13
C ASN A 282 -1.43 -22.01 -3.08
N GLN A 283 -0.24 -21.61 -3.51
CA GLN A 283 0.88 -21.33 -2.62
C GLN A 283 0.68 -20.07 -1.78
N PHE A 284 0.17 -19.00 -2.38
CA PHE A 284 -0.15 -17.77 -1.66
C PHE A 284 -1.24 -18.01 -0.61
N ARG A 285 -2.31 -18.74 -0.95
CA ARG A 285 -3.38 -19.12 -0.03
C ARG A 285 -2.86 -19.93 1.16
N GLY A 286 -2.02 -20.95 0.90
CA GLY A 286 -1.39 -21.75 1.96
C GLY A 286 -0.56 -20.90 2.92
N TYR A 287 0.21 -19.94 2.39
CA TYR A 287 0.99 -19.00 3.19
C TYR A 287 0.11 -18.06 4.04
N LEU A 288 -0.95 -17.50 3.47
CA LEU A 288 -1.86 -16.59 4.19
C LEU A 288 -2.43 -17.25 5.45
N LEU A 289 -2.85 -18.51 5.35
CA LEU A 289 -3.35 -19.28 6.49
C LEU A 289 -2.27 -19.44 7.57
N MET A 290 -1.04 -19.82 7.20
CA MET A 290 0.08 -19.95 8.13
C MET A 290 0.45 -18.60 8.79
N SER A 291 0.36 -17.50 8.05
CA SER A 291 0.63 -16.14 8.56
C SER A 291 -0.41 -15.71 9.61
N VAL A 292 -1.70 -16.02 9.37
CA VAL A 292 -2.79 -15.77 10.32
C VAL A 292 -2.61 -16.62 11.58
N GLN A 293 -2.35 -17.92 11.42
CA GLN A 293 -2.09 -18.83 12.56
C GLN A 293 -0.90 -18.36 13.40
N THR A 294 0.22 -17.99 12.78
CA THR A 294 1.40 -17.44 13.47
C THR A 294 1.06 -16.17 14.24
N SER A 295 0.23 -15.29 13.67
CA SER A 295 -0.21 -14.06 14.34
C SER A 295 -1.09 -14.37 15.57
N ILE A 296 -1.98 -15.35 15.47
CA ILE A 296 -2.79 -15.81 16.61
C ILE A 296 -1.91 -16.42 17.71
N ILE A 297 -0.92 -17.25 17.35
CA ILE A 297 0.02 -17.86 18.30
C ILE A 297 0.80 -16.78 19.06
N ARG A 298 1.33 -15.77 18.35
CA ARG A 298 2.04 -14.64 18.98
C ARG A 298 1.17 -13.89 19.97
N ARG A 299 -0.09 -13.63 19.60
CA ARG A 299 -1.06 -12.98 20.49
C ARG A 299 -1.31 -13.82 21.75
N ARG A 300 -1.48 -15.13 21.62
CA ARG A 300 -1.66 -16.04 22.77
C ARG A 300 -0.41 -16.09 23.66
N LEU A 301 0.78 -16.12 23.07
CA LEU A 301 2.04 -16.11 23.81
C LEU A 301 2.22 -14.83 24.62
N GLY A 302 1.95 -13.66 24.03
CA GLY A 302 2.03 -12.37 24.73
C GLY A 302 1.02 -12.25 25.88
N ILE A 303 -0.22 -12.71 25.67
CA ILE A 303 -1.23 -12.74 26.75
C ILE A 303 -0.81 -13.71 27.87
N ARG A 304 -0.28 -14.88 27.53
CA ARG A 304 0.18 -15.86 28.52
C ARG A 304 1.40 -15.35 29.30
N ALA A 305 2.34 -14.70 28.65
CA ALA A 305 3.49 -14.08 29.30
C ALA A 305 3.05 -12.96 30.27
N ALA A 306 2.13 -12.09 29.84
CA ALA A 306 1.55 -11.06 30.70
C ALA A 306 0.81 -11.67 31.92
N PHE A 307 0.05 -12.75 31.70
CA PHE A 307 -0.62 -13.47 32.78
C PHE A 307 0.40 -14.07 33.76
N GLN A 308 1.46 -14.71 33.28
CA GLN A 308 2.50 -15.30 34.13
C GLN A 308 3.16 -14.26 35.03
N VAL A 309 3.60 -13.13 34.46
CA VAL A 309 4.23 -12.03 35.23
C VAL A 309 3.31 -11.51 36.33
N LEU A 310 2.01 -11.40 36.07
CA LEU A 310 1.03 -10.95 37.07
C LEU A 310 0.65 -12.05 38.08
N SER A 311 0.60 -13.32 37.66
CA SER A 311 0.17 -14.44 38.50
C SER A 311 1.24 -14.94 39.47
N CYS A 312 2.52 -14.81 39.11
CA CYS A 312 3.65 -15.16 39.97
C CYS A 312 3.74 -14.31 41.24
N GLN A 313 2.95 -13.23 41.35
CA GLN A 313 2.85 -12.42 42.58
C GLN A 313 1.92 -12.99 43.66
N GLY A 314 1.10 -14.02 43.40
CA GLY A 314 0.37 -14.76 44.44
C GLY A 314 -0.64 -13.96 45.28
N ALA A 315 -1.93 -14.30 45.14
CA ALA A 315 -2.98 -14.23 46.18
C ALA A 315 -3.36 -12.91 46.90
N HIS A 316 -2.61 -11.78 46.83
CA HIS A 316 -2.87 -10.62 47.70
C HIS A 316 -3.32 -9.30 47.06
N SER A 317 -3.50 -9.18 45.74
CA SER A 317 -3.97 -7.91 45.15
C SER A 317 -5.12 -8.08 44.16
N LYS A 318 -6.36 -8.09 44.68
CA LYS A 318 -7.57 -7.85 43.88
C LYS A 318 -7.47 -6.50 43.12
N THR A 319 -6.69 -5.56 43.63
CA THR A 319 -6.46 -4.22 43.09
C THR A 319 -5.66 -4.23 41.78
N CYS A 320 -4.67 -5.12 41.65
CA CYS A 320 -3.84 -5.22 40.44
C CYS A 320 -4.65 -5.75 39.23
N ILE A 321 -5.54 -6.72 39.46
CA ILE A 321 -6.47 -7.23 38.44
C ILE A 321 -7.50 -6.15 38.03
N VAL A 322 -7.99 -5.34 38.98
CA VAL A 322 -8.92 -4.24 38.69
C VAL A 322 -8.24 -3.14 37.86
N CYS A 323 -7.02 -2.72 38.21
CA CYS A 323 -6.24 -1.78 37.40
C CYS A 323 -5.97 -2.33 35.99
N PHE A 324 -5.64 -3.62 35.88
CA PHE A 324 -5.47 -4.33 34.60
C PHE A 324 -6.76 -4.32 33.76
N PHE A 325 -7.91 -4.68 34.35
CA PHE A 325 -9.20 -4.65 33.66
C PHE A 325 -9.64 -3.24 33.29
N GLN A 326 -9.32 -2.21 34.08
CA GLN A 326 -9.68 -0.83 33.82
C GLN A 326 -8.82 -0.23 32.69
N ARG A 327 -7.53 -0.60 32.60
CA ARG A 327 -6.64 -0.25 31.49
C ARG A 327 -7.01 -1.01 30.20
N SER A 328 -7.35 -2.30 30.31
CA SER A 328 -7.77 -3.15 29.20
C SER A 328 -9.16 -2.77 28.65
N ARG A 329 -10.14 -2.43 29.52
CA ARG A 329 -11.44 -1.89 29.10
C ARG A 329 -11.30 -0.60 28.32
N ARG A 330 -10.36 0.30 28.68
CA ARG A 330 -10.03 1.49 27.86
C ARG A 330 -9.49 1.12 26.48
N ALA A 331 -8.70 0.05 26.35
CA ALA A 331 -8.22 -0.42 25.05
C ALA A 331 -9.33 -1.07 24.21
N SER A 332 -10.24 -1.83 24.82
CA SER A 332 -11.39 -2.46 24.14
C SER A 332 -12.49 -1.47 23.74
N THR A 333 -12.73 -0.42 24.52
CA THR A 333 -13.68 0.66 24.17
C THR A 333 -13.23 1.48 22.96
N VAL A 334 -11.93 1.49 22.63
CA VAL A 334 -11.41 2.12 21.41
C VAL A 334 -11.85 1.36 20.14
N TYR A 335 -12.20 0.07 20.24
CA TYR A 335 -12.59 -0.76 19.10
C TYR A 335 -14.10 -0.84 18.84
N SER A 336 -14.94 -0.48 19.81
CA SER A 336 -16.39 -0.33 19.58
C SER A 336 -16.74 1.15 19.59
N LYS A 337 -16.57 1.82 18.45
CA LYS A 337 -17.14 3.17 18.24
C LYS A 337 -18.66 3.02 18.20
N GLN A 338 -19.29 3.05 19.36
CA GLN A 338 -20.74 3.08 19.47
C GLN A 338 -21.20 4.47 18.99
N HIS A 339 -22.10 4.51 18.02
CA HIS A 339 -22.65 5.77 17.51
C HIS A 339 -23.34 6.52 18.66
N PRO A 340 -23.23 7.85 18.73
CA PRO A 340 -23.92 8.61 19.76
C PRO A 340 -25.44 8.43 19.63
N PRO A 341 -26.18 8.47 20.74
CA PRO A 341 -27.64 8.38 20.70
C PRO A 341 -28.24 9.54 19.92
N LEU A 342 -29.39 9.30 19.29
CA LEU A 342 -30.16 10.31 18.56
C LEU A 342 -30.56 11.47 19.49
N PRO A 343 -30.59 12.73 19.01
CA PRO A 343 -31.05 13.87 19.80
C PRO A 343 -32.53 13.70 20.19
N GLN A 344 -32.90 14.10 21.41
CA GLN A 344 -34.29 14.14 21.85
C GLN A 344 -34.83 15.55 21.68
N TYR A 345 -35.91 15.70 20.91
CA TYR A 345 -36.59 16.99 20.71
C TYR A 345 -37.80 17.12 21.63
N ASN A 346 -38.03 18.32 22.19
CA ASN A 346 -39.14 18.57 23.11
C ASN A 346 -40.52 18.65 22.42
N SER A 347 -40.57 18.99 21.12
CA SER A 347 -41.82 19.12 20.39
C SER A 347 -42.18 17.85 19.63
N PRO A 348 -43.48 17.46 19.58
CA PRO A 348 -43.92 16.24 18.90
C PRO A 348 -43.74 16.33 17.37
N VAL A 349 -43.74 17.54 16.81
CA VAL A 349 -43.52 17.76 15.37
C VAL A 349 -42.07 17.44 14.99
N LEU A 350 -41.09 17.92 15.77
CA LEU A 350 -39.67 17.66 15.49
C LEU A 350 -39.32 16.18 15.65
N GLN A 351 -39.96 15.48 16.60
CA GLN A 351 -39.82 14.02 16.74
C GLN A 351 -40.35 13.27 15.51
N ARG A 352 -41.51 13.66 14.97
CA ARG A 352 -42.03 13.06 13.72
C ARG A 352 -41.10 13.31 12.54
N CYS A 353 -40.59 14.54 12.37
CA CYS A 353 -39.62 14.87 11.35
C CYS A 353 -38.33 14.03 11.49
N GLN A 354 -37.83 13.84 12.71
CA GLN A 354 -36.66 13.02 12.98
C GLN A 354 -36.85 11.56 12.55
N VAL A 355 -38.03 10.97 12.79
CA VAL A 355 -38.33 9.59 12.37
C VAL A 355 -38.36 9.49 10.84
N ILE A 356 -38.95 10.47 10.16
CA ILE A 356 -39.02 10.49 8.68
C ILE A 356 -37.62 10.62 8.08
N PHE A 357 -36.82 11.55 8.61
CA PHE A 357 -35.50 11.86 8.08
C PHE A 357 -34.40 10.84 8.45
N SER A 358 -34.63 10.02 9.48
CA SER A 358 -33.77 8.87 9.78
C SER A 358 -34.18 7.61 9.02
N HIS A 359 -35.27 7.64 8.25
CA HIS A 359 -35.75 6.47 7.53
C HIS A 359 -34.81 6.10 6.37
N TYR A 360 -34.63 4.79 6.18
CA TYR A 360 -33.84 4.20 5.10
C TYR A 360 -34.23 4.67 3.68
N TYR A 361 -35.47 5.12 3.48
CA TYR A 361 -35.95 5.59 2.17
C TYR A 361 -35.30 6.90 1.75
N LEU A 362 -34.93 7.77 2.69
CA LEU A 362 -34.23 9.02 2.38
C LEU A 362 -32.86 8.71 1.74
N THR A 363 -32.17 7.68 2.24
CA THR A 363 -30.91 7.21 1.66
C THR A 363 -31.12 6.61 0.27
N ILE A 364 -32.18 5.83 0.05
CA ILE A 364 -32.51 5.30 -1.28
C ILE A 364 -32.79 6.43 -2.27
N LEU A 365 -33.55 7.44 -1.85
CA LEU A 365 -33.86 8.61 -2.67
C LEU A 365 -32.58 9.38 -3.04
N GLY A 366 -31.69 9.62 -2.07
CA GLY A 366 -30.40 10.26 -2.33
C GLY A 366 -29.56 9.49 -3.36
N ASN A 367 -29.52 8.15 -3.26
CA ASN A 367 -28.85 7.30 -4.25
C ASN A 367 -29.50 7.39 -5.64
N ALA A 368 -30.84 7.46 -5.72
CA ALA A 368 -31.55 7.62 -6.99
C ALA A 368 -31.27 8.99 -7.63
N VAL A 369 -31.21 10.06 -6.84
CA VAL A 369 -30.85 11.40 -7.33
C VAL A 369 -29.39 11.45 -7.78
N ALA A 370 -28.47 10.79 -7.05
CA ALA A 370 -27.08 10.67 -7.48
C ALA A 370 -26.96 9.91 -8.82
N LEU A 371 -27.71 8.83 -9.01
CA LEU A 371 -27.77 8.12 -10.29
C LEU A 371 -28.33 9.01 -11.41
N ALA A 372 -29.40 9.76 -11.15
CA ALA A 372 -29.98 10.71 -12.11
C ALA A 372 -28.97 11.80 -12.51
N ASN A 373 -28.20 12.32 -11.55
CA ASN A 373 -27.12 13.28 -11.80
C ASN A 373 -26.05 12.68 -12.72
N VAL A 374 -25.59 11.45 -12.43
CA VAL A 374 -24.62 10.75 -13.29
C VAL A 374 -25.15 10.55 -14.70
N ILE A 375 -26.41 10.11 -14.84
CA ILE A 375 -27.04 9.94 -16.17
C ILE A 375 -27.09 11.29 -16.90
N CYS A 376 -27.47 12.36 -16.22
CA CYS A 376 -27.56 13.69 -16.83
C CYS A 376 -26.19 14.23 -17.27
N ILE A 377 -25.15 14.08 -16.45
CA ILE A 377 -23.79 14.44 -16.82
C ILE A 377 -23.33 13.61 -18.03
N CYS A 378 -23.59 12.30 -18.04
CA CYS A 378 -23.23 11.43 -19.15
C CYS A 378 -23.93 11.83 -20.46
N THR A 379 -25.23 12.10 -20.44
CA THR A 379 -25.97 12.49 -21.65
C THR A 379 -25.47 13.82 -22.19
N VAL A 380 -25.20 14.79 -21.31
CA VAL A 380 -24.70 16.09 -21.72
C VAL A 380 -23.28 15.99 -22.28
N LEU A 381 -22.39 15.23 -21.63
CA LEU A 381 -21.02 15.04 -22.13
C LEU A 381 -21.02 14.44 -23.53
N VAL A 382 -21.94 13.50 -23.81
CA VAL A 382 -22.12 12.93 -25.15
C VAL A 382 -22.70 13.95 -26.13
N LEU A 383 -23.73 14.71 -25.73
CA LEU A 383 -24.29 15.76 -26.61
C LEU A 383 -23.30 16.89 -26.91
N ASN A 384 -22.36 17.15 -26.00
CA ASN A 384 -21.33 18.17 -26.14
C ASN A 384 -20.04 17.65 -26.79
N SER A 385 -19.84 16.35 -26.97
CA SER A 385 -18.61 15.81 -27.57
C SER A 385 -18.53 16.06 -29.06
N GLU A 386 -19.68 16.18 -29.74
CA GLU A 386 -19.77 16.46 -31.18
C GLU A 386 -19.77 17.97 -31.49
N LYS A 387 -20.02 18.82 -30.49
CA LYS A 387 -20.11 20.28 -30.65
C LYS A 387 -18.76 20.95 -30.44
N SER A 388 -18.47 21.97 -31.25
CA SER A 388 -17.29 22.82 -31.02
C SER A 388 -17.44 23.62 -29.73
N THR A 389 -16.33 24.08 -29.13
CA THR A 389 -16.36 24.79 -27.85
C THR A 389 -17.23 26.05 -27.86
N ALA A 390 -17.40 26.68 -29.03
CA ALA A 390 -18.22 27.88 -29.25
C ALA A 390 -19.73 27.61 -29.37
N GLU A 391 -20.13 26.38 -29.70
CA GLU A 391 -21.54 25.99 -29.92
C GLU A 391 -22.17 25.31 -28.69
N ARG A 392 -21.41 25.15 -27.61
CA ARG A 392 -21.89 24.55 -26.36
C ARG A 392 -22.73 25.56 -25.58
N ASP A 393 -24.03 25.29 -25.49
CA ASP A 393 -24.93 26.01 -24.59
C ASP A 393 -24.81 25.45 -23.16
N ASN A 394 -24.10 26.18 -22.31
CA ASN A 394 -23.82 25.77 -20.93
C ASN A 394 -24.92 26.19 -19.94
N PHE A 395 -25.89 27.00 -20.37
CA PHE A 395 -26.90 27.58 -19.47
C PHE A 395 -27.77 26.51 -18.80
N ILE A 396 -28.27 25.56 -19.59
CA ILE A 396 -29.07 24.43 -19.08
C ILE A 396 -28.27 23.59 -18.09
N MET A 397 -26.96 23.45 -18.32
CA MET A 397 -26.08 22.69 -17.43
C MET A 397 -25.86 23.33 -16.08
N GLU A 398 -25.72 24.66 -16.05
CA GLU A 398 -25.59 25.40 -14.79
C GLU A 398 -26.85 25.26 -13.94
N ILE A 399 -28.05 25.34 -14.55
CA ILE A 399 -29.33 25.15 -13.86
C ILE A 399 -29.42 23.74 -13.27
N ILE A 400 -29.15 22.72 -14.08
CA ILE A 400 -29.22 21.32 -13.65
C ILE A 400 -28.24 21.06 -12.50
N ASN A 401 -27.00 21.54 -12.62
CA ASN A 401 -25.98 21.42 -11.58
C ASN A 401 -26.42 22.12 -10.28
N LEU A 402 -26.99 23.32 -10.37
CA LEU A 402 -27.53 24.06 -9.23
C LEU A 402 -28.64 23.26 -8.54
N CYS A 403 -29.58 22.68 -9.28
CA CYS A 403 -30.66 21.86 -8.72
C CYS A 403 -30.13 20.65 -7.93
N PHE A 404 -29.15 19.93 -8.47
CA PHE A 404 -28.54 18.79 -7.77
C PHE A 404 -27.76 19.21 -6.52
N ILE A 405 -26.99 20.31 -6.58
CA ILE A 405 -26.23 20.82 -5.43
C ILE A 405 -27.18 21.26 -4.30
N LEU A 406 -28.29 21.93 -4.64
CA LEU A 406 -29.30 22.31 -3.66
C LEU A 406 -29.96 21.09 -3.02
N TYR A 407 -30.21 20.02 -3.78
CA TYR A 407 -30.71 18.76 -3.24
C TYR A 407 -29.71 18.15 -2.25
N TYR A 408 -28.42 18.07 -2.58
CA TYR A 408 -27.40 17.52 -1.68
C TYR A 408 -27.23 18.35 -0.41
N LEU A 409 -27.31 19.68 -0.53
CA LEU A 409 -27.31 20.58 0.63
C LEU A 409 -28.52 20.31 1.52
N PHE A 410 -29.71 20.17 0.94
CA PHE A 410 -30.93 19.85 1.66
C PHE A 410 -30.81 18.49 2.38
N GLU A 411 -30.36 17.44 1.67
CA GLU A 411 -30.15 16.11 2.24
C GLU A 411 -29.14 16.15 3.42
N MET A 412 -28.05 16.89 3.27
CA MET A 412 -27.06 17.10 4.34
C MET A 412 -27.69 17.80 5.55
N CYS A 413 -28.42 18.90 5.36
CA CYS A 413 -29.10 19.61 6.44
C CYS A 413 -30.09 18.72 7.18
N VAL A 414 -30.88 17.95 6.45
CA VAL A 414 -31.87 17.01 6.99
C VAL A 414 -31.20 15.89 7.80
N LYS A 415 -30.09 15.31 7.29
CA LYS A 415 -29.32 14.29 8.02
C LYS A 415 -28.66 14.85 9.29
N ILE A 416 -28.11 16.07 9.24
CA ILE A 416 -27.54 16.74 10.43
C ILE A 416 -28.63 16.99 11.47
N PHE A 417 -29.83 17.40 11.05
CA PHE A 417 -30.98 17.56 11.94
C PHE A 417 -31.41 16.22 12.57
N ALA A 418 -31.48 15.14 11.79
CA ALA A 418 -31.91 13.83 12.29
C ALA A 418 -30.92 13.20 13.29
N PHE A 419 -29.62 13.23 12.96
CA PHE A 419 -28.57 12.53 13.71
C PHE A 419 -27.78 13.42 14.68
N SER A 420 -28.00 14.74 14.69
CA SER A 420 -27.10 15.74 15.27
C SER A 420 -25.73 15.76 14.59
N TRP A 421 -24.97 16.83 14.80
CA TRP A 421 -23.61 16.99 14.25
C TRP A 421 -22.68 15.83 14.61
N ARG A 422 -22.74 15.37 15.87
CA ARG A 422 -21.90 14.25 16.35
C ARG A 422 -22.31 12.90 15.76
N GLY A 423 -23.60 12.68 15.51
CA GLY A 423 -24.09 11.45 14.88
C GLY A 423 -23.76 11.42 13.39
N TYR A 424 -23.91 12.55 12.69
CA TYR A 424 -23.57 12.69 11.28
C TYR A 424 -22.09 12.32 11.03
N LEU A 425 -21.16 12.92 11.79
CA LEU A 425 -19.72 12.64 11.70
C LEU A 425 -19.32 11.24 12.19
N SER A 426 -20.23 10.48 12.79
CA SER A 426 -19.95 9.11 13.22
C SER A 426 -19.94 8.15 12.03
N TYR A 427 -20.72 8.44 10.98
CA TYR A 427 -20.82 7.64 9.76
C TYR A 427 -19.82 8.11 8.71
N ARG A 428 -18.98 7.17 8.22
CA ARG A 428 -17.95 7.49 7.21
C ARG A 428 -18.53 7.94 5.87
N ASN A 429 -19.65 7.35 5.44
CA ASN A 429 -20.30 7.72 4.19
C ASN A 429 -20.83 9.16 4.26
N ASN A 430 -21.49 9.53 5.37
CA ASN A 430 -21.95 10.90 5.58
C ASN A 430 -20.80 11.92 5.59
N ILE A 431 -19.64 11.59 6.17
CA ILE A 431 -18.45 12.47 6.10
C ILE A 431 -18.03 12.71 4.65
N PHE A 432 -18.02 11.65 3.83
CA PHE A 432 -17.68 11.74 2.41
C PHE A 432 -18.71 12.58 1.63
N ASP A 433 -20.01 12.30 1.81
CA ASP A 433 -21.11 13.01 1.14
C ASP A 433 -21.12 14.49 1.51
N GLY A 434 -20.92 14.81 2.80
CA GLY A 434 -20.83 16.18 3.29
C GLY A 434 -19.62 16.92 2.74
N PHE A 435 -18.45 16.27 2.69
CA PHE A 435 -17.25 16.85 2.09
C PHE A 435 -17.46 17.16 0.59
N LEU A 436 -18.04 16.22 -0.16
CA LEU A 436 -18.34 16.41 -1.58
C LEU A 436 -19.34 17.55 -1.78
N THR A 437 -20.39 17.61 -0.97
CA THR A 437 -21.41 18.68 -1.05
C THR A 437 -20.81 20.06 -0.79
N ILE A 438 -19.94 20.19 0.23
CA ILE A 438 -19.23 21.44 0.53
C ILE A 438 -18.28 21.81 -0.61
N LEU A 439 -17.53 20.84 -1.16
CA LEU A 439 -16.65 21.08 -2.30
C LEU A 439 -17.44 21.58 -3.51
N LEU A 440 -18.57 20.95 -3.82
CA LEU A 440 -19.46 21.35 -4.92
C LEU A 440 -20.03 22.77 -4.73
N LEU A 441 -20.42 23.13 -3.51
CA LEU A 441 -20.86 24.49 -3.18
C LEU A 441 -19.74 25.53 -3.35
N VAL A 442 -18.51 25.20 -2.94
CA VAL A 442 -17.34 26.07 -3.13
C VAL A 442 -17.04 26.26 -4.62
N THR A 443 -17.09 25.18 -5.41
CA THR A 443 -16.87 25.26 -6.86
C THR A 443 -17.97 26.07 -7.55
N LEU A 444 -19.23 25.91 -7.15
CA LEU A 444 -20.36 26.69 -7.68
C LEU A 444 -20.20 28.19 -7.41
N ARG A 445 -19.74 28.56 -6.21
CA ARG A 445 -19.43 29.96 -5.90
C ARG A 445 -18.29 30.50 -6.75
N SER A 446 -17.24 29.70 -6.96
CA SER A 446 -16.11 30.11 -7.78
C SER A 446 -16.53 30.38 -9.23
N THR A 447 -17.36 29.54 -9.83
CA THR A 447 -17.85 29.74 -11.21
C THR A 447 -18.73 30.98 -11.32
N ALA A 448 -19.56 31.29 -10.32
CA ALA A 448 -20.38 32.50 -10.30
C ALA A 448 -19.53 33.78 -10.24
N THR A 449 -18.38 33.77 -9.54
CA THR A 449 -17.48 34.94 -9.45
C THR A 449 -16.61 35.19 -10.68
N TRP A 450 -16.54 34.26 -11.64
CA TRP A 450 -15.84 34.47 -12.92
C TRP A 450 -16.77 34.96 -14.04
N ALA A 451 -18.08 35.03 -13.78
CA ALA A 451 -19.10 35.50 -14.73
C ALA A 451 -19.49 36.97 -14.51
N GLU A 452 -18.97 37.61 -13.46
CA GLU A 452 -18.92 39.07 -13.25
C GLU A 452 -17.53 39.58 -13.63
#